data_AF-A0A6L9QED1-F1
#
_entry.id   AF-A0A6L9QED1-F1
#
_cell.length_a   1.000
_cell.length_b   1.000
_cell.length_c   1.000
_cell.angle_alpha   90.00
_cell.angle_beta   90.00
_cell.angle_gamma   90.00
#
_symmetry.space_group_name_H-M   'P 1'
#
loop_
_entity.id
_entity.type
_entity.pdbx_description
1 polymer ?
#
loop_
_entity_poly.entity_id
_entity_poly.type
_entity_poly.pdbx_seq_one_letter_code
_entity_poly.pdbx_strand_id
1 'polypeptide(L)'
;MASDPYVIAGVNLRQFVLDWLGVLNSGGGEMRGLLEHVDDPRHPSERYRYGAHMMMANIAPRATPAAASDEVLLFFAVMVIYQQAGFPGADPQHFDGFTPHVERAFDHFQSVGETEAARRLAADVIRQMKPGPEPWEAIRQRQSQENPAKSAYYERLMADLYQRDLRAAKLLDPDLDFDAMVLRADLS
;
A
#
# COMPACT_ATOMS: atom_id res chain seq x y z
N MET A 1 -8.17 27.83 9.85
CA MET A 1 -7.66 27.56 8.49
C MET A 1 -7.63 26.06 8.35
N ALA A 2 -8.30 25.49 7.34
CA ALA A 2 -8.15 24.06 7.06
C ALA A 2 -6.69 23.81 6.68
N SER A 3 -6.05 22.80 7.30
CA SER A 3 -4.74 22.34 6.87
C SER A 3 -4.83 21.87 5.42
N ASP A 4 -3.77 22.11 4.64
CA ASP A 4 -3.66 21.58 3.29
C ASP A 4 -3.86 20.05 3.32
N PRO A 5 -4.80 19.49 2.54
CA PRO A 5 -5.13 18.06 2.62
C PRO A 5 -3.97 17.12 2.26
N TYR A 6 -2.92 17.65 1.63
CA TYR A 6 -1.72 16.90 1.27
C TYR A 6 -0.61 16.95 2.34
N VAL A 7 -0.86 17.54 3.51
CA VAL A 7 0.12 17.54 4.62
C VAL A 7 -0.10 16.31 5.49
N ILE A 8 0.90 15.42 5.50
CA ILE A 8 0.92 14.18 6.28
C ILE A 8 2.22 14.14 7.08
N ALA A 9 2.15 13.86 8.38
CA ALA A 9 3.28 13.84 9.32
C ALA A 9 4.13 15.12 9.25
N GLY A 10 3.49 16.27 8.99
CA GLY A 10 4.17 17.56 8.81
C GLY A 10 4.86 17.77 7.45
N VAL A 11 4.84 16.79 6.55
CA VAL A 11 5.42 16.87 5.20
C VAL A 11 4.32 17.25 4.20
N ASN A 12 4.55 18.28 3.40
CA ASN A 12 3.62 18.68 2.34
C ASN A 12 3.88 17.87 1.06
N LEU A 13 2.96 16.98 0.72
CA LEU A 13 3.05 16.08 -0.44
C LEU A 13 2.50 16.70 -1.73
N ARG A 14 1.93 17.90 -1.70
CA ARG A 14 1.19 18.49 -2.83
C ARG A 14 2.01 18.49 -4.12
N GLN A 15 3.23 19.02 -4.09
CA GLN A 15 4.06 19.12 -5.29
C GLN A 15 4.39 17.73 -5.85
N PHE A 16 4.83 16.82 -4.97
CA PHE A 16 5.12 15.44 -5.34
C PHE A 16 3.92 14.74 -5.98
N VAL A 17 2.73 14.87 -5.38
CA VAL A 17 1.49 14.27 -5.88
C VAL A 17 1.11 14.86 -7.24
N LEU A 18 1.21 16.18 -7.42
CA LEU A 18 0.89 16.84 -8.69
C LEU A 18 1.85 16.41 -9.80
N ASP A 19 3.15 16.33 -9.52
CA ASP A 19 4.14 15.86 -10.50
C ASP A 19 3.91 14.40 -10.87
N TRP A 20 3.62 13.55 -9.88
CA TRP A 20 3.30 12.15 -10.08
C TRP A 20 2.02 11.95 -10.90
N LEU A 21 0.94 12.66 -10.57
CA LEU A 21 -0.31 12.67 -11.35
C LEU A 21 -0.07 13.21 -12.76
N GLY A 22 0.78 14.22 -12.92
CA GLY A 22 1.19 14.75 -14.22
C GLY A 22 1.77 13.67 -15.13
N VAL A 23 2.69 12.84 -14.61
CA VAL A 23 3.27 11.71 -15.34
C VAL A 23 2.21 10.68 -15.75
N LEU A 24 1.29 10.33 -14.84
CA LEU A 24 0.27 9.32 -15.16
C LEU A 24 -0.74 9.83 -16.20
N ASN A 25 -1.18 11.09 -16.05
CA ASN A 25 -2.11 11.75 -16.96
C ASN A 25 -1.51 11.98 -18.35
N SER A 26 -0.19 12.17 -18.45
CA SER A 26 0.51 12.32 -19.74
C SER A 26 0.79 11.00 -20.46
N GLY A 27 0.22 9.88 -20.00
CA GLY A 27 0.42 8.57 -20.61
C GLY A 27 1.58 7.75 -20.03
N GLY A 28 2.26 8.24 -18.99
CA GLY A 28 3.33 7.51 -18.28
C GLY A 28 2.80 6.50 -17.25
N GLY A 29 3.73 5.80 -16.62
CA GLY A 29 3.45 4.82 -15.56
C GLY A 29 3.53 3.36 -16.00
N GLU A 30 3.77 2.49 -15.03
CA GLU A 30 3.78 1.03 -15.17
C GLU A 30 2.36 0.47 -15.24
N MET A 31 2.21 -0.75 -15.76
CA MET A 31 0.95 -1.50 -15.75
C MET A 31 -0.25 -0.77 -16.38
N ARG A 32 -0.02 0.11 -17.36
CA ARG A 32 -1.10 0.84 -18.07
C ARG A 32 -2.10 -0.07 -18.77
N GLY A 33 -1.70 -1.29 -19.14
CA GLY A 33 -2.62 -2.29 -19.70
C GLY A 33 -3.79 -2.63 -18.78
N LEU A 34 -3.69 -2.39 -17.47
CA LEU A 34 -4.81 -2.53 -16.54
C LEU A 34 -5.95 -1.55 -16.84
N LEU A 35 -5.67 -0.40 -17.47
CA LEU A 35 -6.70 0.57 -17.85
C LEU A 35 -7.60 0.05 -18.96
N GLU A 36 -7.15 -0.90 -19.77
CA GLU A 36 -7.99 -1.53 -20.80
C GLU A 36 -9.17 -2.30 -20.17
N HIS A 37 -9.03 -2.71 -18.91
CA HIS A 37 -10.07 -3.41 -18.16
C HIS A 37 -11.03 -2.49 -17.40
N VAL A 38 -10.71 -1.20 -17.29
CA VAL A 38 -11.59 -0.21 -16.62
C VAL A 38 -12.89 -0.02 -17.41
N ASP A 39 -12.85 -0.20 -18.73
CA ASP A 39 -14.02 -0.10 -19.60
C ASP A 39 -14.58 -1.46 -20.06
N ASP A 40 -14.00 -2.58 -19.60
CA ASP A 40 -14.42 -3.92 -20.03
C ASP A 40 -15.85 -4.23 -19.52
N PRO A 41 -16.83 -4.49 -20.41
CA PRO A 41 -18.19 -4.79 -20.00
C PRO A 41 -18.37 -6.18 -19.36
N ARG A 42 -17.37 -7.06 -19.44
CA ARG A 42 -17.45 -8.43 -18.90
C ARG A 42 -17.24 -8.50 -17.38
N HIS A 43 -16.56 -7.50 -16.81
CA HIS A 43 -16.20 -7.46 -15.39
C HIS A 43 -16.54 -6.10 -14.75
N PRO A 44 -17.81 -5.65 -14.80
CA PRO A 44 -18.17 -4.32 -14.36
C PRO A 44 -17.84 -4.09 -12.88
N SER A 45 -18.01 -5.09 -12.01
CA SER A 45 -17.74 -4.96 -10.57
C SER A 45 -16.25 -4.83 -10.19
N GLU A 46 -15.33 -4.95 -11.15
CA GLU A 46 -13.88 -4.93 -10.89
C GLU A 46 -13.18 -3.72 -11.53
N ARG A 47 -13.92 -2.89 -12.27
CA ARG A 47 -13.37 -1.76 -13.03
C ARG A 47 -12.59 -0.79 -12.16
N TYR A 48 -13.15 -0.42 -11.00
CA TYR A 48 -12.43 0.43 -10.06
C TYR A 48 -11.15 -0.24 -9.54
N ARG A 49 -11.20 -1.54 -9.27
CA ARG A 49 -10.05 -2.29 -8.76
C ARG A 49 -8.90 -2.27 -9.76
N TYR A 50 -9.16 -2.43 -11.05
CA TYR A 50 -8.10 -2.35 -12.07
C TYR A 50 -7.38 -1.00 -12.07
N GLY A 51 -8.13 0.10 -12.03
CA GLY A 51 -7.55 1.44 -11.89
C GLY A 51 -6.75 1.60 -10.60
N ALA A 52 -7.30 1.17 -9.46
CA ALA A 52 -6.60 1.22 -8.17
C ALA A 52 -5.32 0.36 -8.14
N HIS A 53 -5.33 -0.82 -8.77
CA HIS A 53 -4.16 -1.69 -8.86
C HIS A 53 -3.06 -1.07 -9.72
N MET A 54 -3.43 -0.36 -10.79
CA MET A 54 -2.48 0.43 -11.57
C MET A 54 -1.83 1.52 -10.71
N MET A 55 -2.63 2.24 -9.90
CA MET A 55 -2.11 3.27 -8.99
C MET A 55 -1.10 2.69 -8.00
N MET A 56 -1.45 1.56 -7.36
CA MET A 56 -0.55 0.87 -6.44
C MET A 56 0.71 0.32 -7.11
N ALA A 57 0.59 -0.22 -8.33
CA ALA A 57 1.74 -0.70 -9.11
C ALA A 57 2.73 0.43 -9.45
N ASN A 58 2.29 1.68 -9.45
CA ASN A 58 3.14 2.84 -9.75
C ASN A 58 3.81 3.47 -8.52
N ILE A 59 3.26 3.27 -7.32
CA ILE A 59 3.84 3.82 -6.08
C ILE A 59 4.53 2.76 -5.20
N ALA A 60 3.97 1.55 -5.10
CA ALA A 60 4.49 0.53 -4.20
C ALA A 60 5.94 0.12 -4.50
N PRO A 61 6.36 -0.09 -5.78
CA PRO A 61 7.76 -0.39 -6.09
C PRO A 61 8.71 0.78 -5.82
N ARG A 62 8.23 2.03 -5.87
CA ARG A 62 9.04 3.23 -5.58
C ARG A 62 9.31 3.38 -4.08
N ALA A 63 8.39 2.88 -3.26
CA ALA A 63 8.50 2.90 -1.80
C ALA A 63 9.38 1.76 -1.25
N THR A 64 9.52 0.64 -1.97
CA THR A 64 10.29 -0.53 -1.51
C THR A 64 11.78 -0.25 -1.24
N PRO A 65 12.55 0.46 -2.09
CA PRO A 65 13.95 0.74 -1.83
C PRO A 65 14.20 1.40 -0.47
N ALA A 66 15.29 1.03 0.20
CA ALA A 66 15.70 1.62 1.47
C ALA A 66 15.93 3.14 1.38
N ALA A 67 16.33 3.63 0.20
CA ALA A 67 16.56 5.04 -0.11
C ALA A 67 15.33 5.80 -0.63
N ALA A 68 14.13 5.20 -0.60
CA ALA A 68 12.89 5.90 -0.94
C ALA A 68 12.72 7.14 -0.04
N SER A 69 12.29 8.26 -0.63
CA SER A 69 12.08 9.50 0.13
C SER A 69 10.84 9.41 1.02
N ASP A 70 10.77 10.31 2.00
CA ASP A 70 9.64 10.40 2.91
C ASP A 70 8.34 10.69 2.14
N GLU A 71 8.37 11.54 1.11
CA GLU A 71 7.16 11.81 0.31
C GLU A 71 6.62 10.57 -0.39
N VAL A 72 7.52 9.71 -0.89
CA VAL A 72 7.15 8.45 -1.54
C VAL A 72 6.55 7.47 -0.53
N LEU A 73 7.17 7.33 0.65
CA LEU A 73 6.69 6.45 1.71
C LEU A 73 5.33 6.91 2.28
N LEU A 74 5.17 8.21 2.51
CA LEU A 74 3.93 8.80 3.02
C LEU A 74 2.81 8.70 1.98
N PHE A 75 3.07 8.98 0.70
CA PHE A 75 2.07 8.79 -0.34
C PHE A 75 1.71 7.31 -0.53
N PHE A 76 2.68 6.40 -0.46
CA PHE A 76 2.41 4.97 -0.42
C PHE A 76 1.48 4.60 0.73
N ALA A 77 1.72 5.12 1.94
CA ALA A 77 0.88 4.86 3.10
C ALA A 77 -0.57 5.32 2.87
N VAL A 78 -0.77 6.53 2.33
CA VAL A 78 -2.11 7.05 1.96
C VAL A 78 -2.85 6.08 1.05
N MET A 79 -2.17 5.63 -0.01
CA MET A 79 -2.75 4.76 -1.02
C MET A 79 -3.04 3.35 -0.48
N VAL A 80 -2.14 2.78 0.33
CA VAL A 80 -2.33 1.43 0.87
C VAL A 80 -3.42 1.38 1.93
N ILE A 81 -3.56 2.41 2.78
CA ILE A 81 -4.64 2.50 3.77
C ILE A 81 -5.99 2.60 3.07
N TYR A 82 -6.08 3.39 2.00
CA TYR A 82 -7.28 3.48 1.19
C TYR A 82 -7.64 2.14 0.51
N GLN A 83 -6.65 1.42 -0.01
CA GLN A 83 -6.86 0.08 -0.57
C GLN A 83 -7.30 -0.94 0.49
N GLN A 84 -6.66 -0.95 1.66
CA GLN A 84 -7.01 -1.86 2.76
C GLN A 84 -8.44 -1.64 3.26
N ALA A 85 -8.94 -0.40 3.20
CA ALA A 85 -10.32 -0.06 3.53
C ALA A 85 -11.34 -0.44 2.43
N GLY A 86 -10.89 -0.98 1.30
CA GLY A 86 -11.76 -1.37 0.20
C GLY A 86 -12.26 -0.18 -0.64
N PHE A 87 -11.51 0.92 -0.67
CA PHE A 87 -11.80 2.11 -1.46
C PHE A 87 -13.12 2.83 -1.07
N PRO A 88 -13.26 3.28 0.19
CA PRO A 88 -14.47 3.96 0.64
C PRO A 88 -14.82 5.19 -0.22
N GLY A 89 -16.09 5.29 -0.63
CA GLY A 89 -16.58 6.38 -1.47
C GLY A 89 -16.33 6.21 -2.97
N ALA A 90 -15.69 5.12 -3.39
CA ALA A 90 -15.60 4.74 -4.80
C ALA A 90 -16.84 4.00 -5.30
N ASP A 91 -17.21 4.20 -6.56
CA ASP A 91 -18.11 3.29 -7.28
C ASP A 91 -17.29 2.08 -7.77
N PRO A 92 -17.58 0.84 -7.33
CA PRO A 92 -16.88 -0.35 -7.81
C PRO A 92 -16.94 -0.53 -9.34
N GLN A 93 -17.99 0.03 -9.98
CA GLN A 93 -18.25 -0.12 -11.41
C GLN A 93 -17.59 0.93 -12.29
N HIS A 94 -16.98 1.95 -11.70
CA HIS A 94 -16.42 3.05 -12.46
C HIS A 94 -15.15 3.61 -11.81
N PHE A 95 -14.08 3.69 -12.58
CA PHE A 95 -12.86 4.38 -12.15
C PHE A 95 -12.86 5.81 -12.68
N ASP A 96 -13.06 6.78 -11.80
CA ASP A 96 -13.18 8.21 -12.16
C ASP A 96 -11.87 8.88 -12.60
N GLY A 97 -10.77 8.12 -12.66
CA GLY A 97 -9.44 8.61 -13.02
C GLY A 97 -8.50 8.80 -11.82
N PHE A 98 -7.26 9.21 -12.12
CA PHE A 98 -6.18 9.22 -11.14
C PHE A 98 -6.36 10.29 -10.06
N THR A 99 -6.75 11.52 -10.45
CA THR A 99 -6.91 12.63 -9.51
C THR A 99 -8.03 12.35 -8.49
N PRO A 100 -9.27 11.97 -8.89
CA PRO A 100 -10.32 11.66 -7.92
C PRO A 100 -9.97 10.48 -7.01
N HIS A 101 -9.23 9.48 -7.51
CA HIS A 101 -8.75 8.37 -6.69
C HIS A 101 -7.79 8.86 -5.58
N VAL A 102 -6.84 9.73 -5.93
CA VAL A 102 -5.89 10.30 -4.96
C VAL A 102 -6.60 11.19 -3.94
N GLU A 103 -7.51 12.05 -4.39
CA GLU A 103 -8.29 12.92 -3.49
C GLU A 103 -9.06 12.11 -2.45
N ARG A 104 -9.79 11.07 -2.87
CA ARG A 104 -10.49 10.15 -1.95
C ARG A 104 -9.54 9.42 -1.00
N ALA A 105 -8.35 9.05 -1.48
CA ALA A 105 -7.35 8.40 -0.64
C ALA A 105 -6.87 9.35 0.48
N PHE A 106 -6.58 10.61 0.16
CA PHE A 106 -6.20 11.63 1.14
C PHE A 106 -7.34 11.95 2.11
N ASP A 107 -8.57 12.12 1.62
CA ASP A 107 -9.74 12.36 2.46
C ASP A 107 -9.97 11.20 3.43
N HIS A 108 -9.87 9.96 2.94
CA HIS A 108 -9.97 8.78 3.79
C HIS A 108 -8.84 8.74 4.82
N PHE A 109 -7.60 8.98 4.40
CA PHE A 109 -6.45 8.95 5.29
C PHE A 109 -6.58 9.97 6.43
N GLN A 110 -7.03 11.19 6.14
CA GLN A 110 -7.30 12.19 7.17
C GLN A 110 -8.40 11.77 8.15
N SER A 111 -9.43 11.08 7.66
CA SER A 111 -10.49 10.54 8.53
C SER A 111 -9.99 9.44 9.49
N VAL A 112 -8.94 8.72 9.09
CA VAL A 112 -8.30 7.66 9.89
C VAL A 112 -7.31 8.25 10.88
N GLY A 113 -6.49 9.21 10.44
CA GLY A 113 -5.41 9.81 11.21
C GLY A 113 -4.10 9.01 11.18
N GLU A 114 -2.99 9.72 11.36
CA GLU A 114 -1.62 9.20 11.18
C GLU A 114 -1.28 8.03 12.11
N THR A 115 -1.57 8.16 13.40
CA THR A 115 -1.31 7.10 14.40
C THR A 115 -2.09 5.82 14.12
N GLU A 116 -3.35 5.92 13.71
CA GLU A 116 -4.16 4.74 13.37
C GLU A 116 -3.70 4.14 12.03
N ALA A 117 -3.32 4.95 11.06
CA ALA A 117 -2.71 4.47 9.82
C ALA A 117 -1.40 3.71 10.09
N ALA A 118 -0.51 4.25 10.94
CA ALA A 118 0.72 3.58 11.36
C ALA A 118 0.44 2.21 12.00
N ARG A 119 -0.55 2.17 12.91
CA ARG A 119 -1.00 0.92 13.55
C ARG A 119 -1.50 -0.10 12.53
N ARG A 120 -2.30 0.31 11.54
CA ARG A 120 -2.82 -0.60 10.50
C ARG A 120 -1.73 -1.18 9.63
N LEU A 121 -0.75 -0.36 9.23
CA LEU A 121 0.43 -0.81 8.49
C LEU A 121 1.20 -1.87 9.28
N ALA A 122 1.54 -1.58 10.54
CA ALA A 122 2.26 -2.50 11.40
C ALA A 122 1.46 -3.80 11.68
N ALA A 123 0.15 -3.69 11.92
CA ALA A 123 -0.69 -4.86 12.15
C ALA A 123 -0.79 -5.76 10.91
N ASP A 124 -0.78 -5.19 9.70
CA ASP A 124 -0.74 -5.96 8.46
C ASP A 124 0.58 -6.74 8.32
N VAL A 125 1.71 -6.10 8.63
CA VAL A 125 3.03 -6.79 8.67
C VAL A 125 3.01 -7.94 9.67
N ILE A 126 2.53 -7.72 10.89
CA ILE A 126 2.42 -8.77 11.92
C ILE A 126 1.57 -9.93 11.42
N ARG A 127 0.42 -9.64 10.81
CA ARG A 127 -0.47 -10.66 10.25
C ARG A 127 0.20 -11.46 9.13
N GLN A 128 0.99 -10.82 8.28
CA GLN A 128 1.69 -11.49 7.16
C GLN A 128 2.93 -12.28 7.62
N MET A 129 3.52 -11.91 8.77
CA MET A 129 4.61 -12.66 9.40
C MET A 129 4.13 -13.95 10.07
N LYS A 130 2.84 -14.03 10.47
CA LYS A 130 2.33 -15.22 11.16
C LYS A 130 2.36 -16.46 10.24
N PRO A 131 2.73 -17.63 10.80
CA PRO A 131 2.68 -18.90 10.10
C PRO A 131 1.27 -19.16 9.54
N GLY A 132 1.22 -19.74 8.35
CA GLY A 132 -0.05 -20.17 7.75
C GLY A 132 -0.62 -21.39 8.49
N PRO A 133 -1.81 -21.87 8.13
CA PRO A 133 -2.31 -23.14 8.64
C PRO A 133 -1.27 -24.27 8.42
N GLU A 134 -1.06 -25.14 9.41
CA GLU A 134 -0.10 -26.26 9.40
C GLU A 134 0.04 -27.01 8.04
N PRO A 135 -1.05 -27.36 7.32
CA PRO A 135 -0.94 -28.02 6.01
C PRO A 135 -0.23 -27.16 4.95
N TRP A 136 -0.37 -25.85 5.03
CA TRP A 136 0.26 -24.89 4.12
C TRP A 136 1.75 -24.73 4.42
N GLU A 137 2.13 -24.81 5.70
CA GLU A 137 3.52 -24.76 6.12
C GLU A 137 4.30 -25.97 5.66
N ALA A 138 3.70 -27.17 5.76
CA ALA A 138 4.30 -28.40 5.25
C ALA A 138 4.54 -28.37 3.73
N ILE A 139 3.59 -27.80 2.97
CA ILE A 139 3.74 -27.59 1.52
C ILE A 139 4.87 -26.58 1.23
N ARG A 140 4.90 -25.47 1.97
CA ARG A 140 5.94 -24.43 1.83
C ARG A 140 7.33 -24.97 2.15
N GLN A 141 7.47 -25.77 3.21
CA GLN A 141 8.74 -26.41 3.58
C GLN A 141 9.22 -27.37 2.49
N ARG A 142 8.32 -28.21 1.94
CA ARG A 142 8.66 -29.11 0.83
C ARG A 142 9.14 -28.33 -0.40
N GLN A 143 8.43 -27.26 -0.77
CA GLN A 143 8.83 -26.41 -1.90
C GLN A 143 10.16 -25.69 -1.68
N SER A 144 10.44 -25.27 -0.45
CA SER A 144 11.71 -24.63 -0.08
C SER A 144 12.89 -25.61 -0.23
N GLN A 145 12.70 -26.88 0.13
CA GLN A 145 13.71 -27.94 -0.06
C GLN A 145 13.95 -28.25 -1.54
N GLU A 146 12.90 -28.20 -2.38
CA GLU A 146 13.01 -28.45 -3.82
C GLU A 146 13.68 -27.30 -4.59
N ASN A 147 13.56 -26.05 -4.11
CA ASN A 147 14.23 -24.89 -4.72
C ASN A 147 14.63 -23.82 -3.68
N PRO A 148 15.75 -24.02 -2.98
CA PRO A 148 16.20 -23.11 -1.91
C PRO A 148 16.47 -21.69 -2.41
N ALA A 149 16.99 -21.54 -3.63
CA ALA A 149 17.29 -20.22 -4.20
C ALA A 149 16.01 -19.40 -4.45
N LYS A 150 14.94 -20.04 -4.92
CA LYS A 150 13.64 -19.39 -5.10
C LYS A 150 13.00 -19.03 -3.75
N SER A 151 13.13 -19.89 -2.73
CA SER A 151 12.68 -19.61 -1.36
C SER A 151 13.39 -18.38 -0.79
N ALA A 152 14.72 -18.36 -0.85
CA ALA A 152 15.53 -17.25 -0.34
C ALA A 152 15.23 -15.93 -1.07
N TYR A 153 15.02 -15.96 -2.39
CA TYR A 153 14.60 -14.78 -3.15
C TYR A 153 13.24 -14.26 -2.67
N TYR A 154 12.27 -15.15 -2.49
CA TYR A 154 10.93 -14.76 -2.03
C TYR A 154 10.95 -14.23 -0.58
N GLU A 155 11.70 -14.86 0.31
CA GLU A 155 11.89 -14.39 1.69
C GLU A 155 12.51 -13.00 1.73
N ARG A 156 13.53 -12.74 0.90
CA ARG A 156 14.12 -11.41 0.76
C ARG A 156 13.11 -10.39 0.24
N LEU A 157 12.35 -10.74 -0.80
CA LEU A 157 11.31 -9.86 -1.34
C LEU A 157 10.27 -9.50 -0.26
N MET A 158 9.78 -10.48 0.48
CA MET A 158 8.81 -10.23 1.57
C MET A 158 9.42 -9.37 2.68
N ALA A 159 10.68 -9.62 3.06
CA ALA A 159 11.38 -8.79 4.03
C ALA A 159 11.47 -7.32 3.56
N ASP A 160 11.79 -7.08 2.29
CA ASP A 160 11.84 -5.72 1.72
C ASP A 160 10.45 -5.03 1.77
N LEU A 161 9.37 -5.78 1.51
CA LEU A 161 8.00 -5.27 1.61
C LEU A 161 7.61 -4.94 3.06
N TYR A 162 7.94 -5.81 4.02
CA TYR A 162 7.68 -5.56 5.44
C TYR A 162 8.45 -4.34 5.93
N GLN A 163 9.72 -4.20 5.54
CA GLN A 163 10.54 -3.05 5.90
C GLN A 163 10.01 -1.75 5.31
N ARG A 164 9.47 -1.75 4.09
CA ARG A 164 8.76 -0.59 3.52
C ARG A 164 7.59 -0.17 4.41
N ASP A 165 6.72 -1.12 4.75
CA ASP A 165 5.49 -0.83 5.50
C ASP A 165 5.82 -0.33 6.92
N LEU A 166 6.84 -0.89 7.57
CA LEU A 166 7.33 -0.42 8.87
C LEU A 166 8.00 0.95 8.81
N ARG A 167 8.79 1.25 7.78
CA ARG A 167 9.35 2.60 7.58
C ARG A 167 8.25 3.64 7.39
N ALA A 168 7.24 3.33 6.57
CA ALA A 168 6.08 4.19 6.38
C ALA A 168 5.31 4.38 7.70
N ALA A 169 5.10 3.32 8.47
CA ALA A 169 4.46 3.40 9.79
C ALA A 169 5.26 4.27 10.77
N LYS A 170 6.60 4.16 10.78
CA LYS A 170 7.47 4.95 11.68
C LYS A 170 7.53 6.43 11.32
N LEU A 171 7.39 6.78 10.04
CA LEU A 171 7.26 8.17 9.61
C LEU A 171 5.94 8.79 10.08
N LEU A 172 4.86 8.01 10.10
CA LEU A 172 3.55 8.45 10.58
C LEU A 172 3.46 8.52 12.11
N ASP A 173 4.10 7.59 12.80
CA ASP A 173 4.15 7.54 14.26
C ASP A 173 5.55 7.14 14.74
N PRO A 174 6.42 8.12 15.05
CA PRO A 174 7.77 7.88 15.57
C PRO A 174 7.79 7.16 16.91
N ASP A 175 6.68 7.13 17.66
CA ASP A 175 6.59 6.48 18.97
C ASP A 175 5.92 5.10 18.89
N LEU A 176 5.60 4.62 17.68
CA LEU A 176 5.01 3.30 17.47
C LEU A 176 5.89 2.19 18.08
N ASP A 177 5.32 1.49 19.06
CA ASP A 177 5.92 0.33 19.72
C ASP A 177 5.52 -0.97 19.00
N PHE A 178 6.27 -1.30 17.96
CA PHE A 178 6.04 -2.50 17.15
C PHE A 178 6.21 -3.79 17.97
N ASP A 179 7.18 -3.84 18.88
CA ASP A 179 7.48 -5.02 19.69
C ASP A 179 6.30 -5.34 20.63
N ALA A 180 5.73 -4.32 21.28
CA ALA A 180 4.52 -4.50 22.07
C ALA A 180 3.32 -4.97 21.23
N MET A 181 3.22 -4.53 19.97
CA MET A 181 2.17 -4.99 19.07
C MET A 181 2.33 -6.47 18.69
N VAL A 182 3.55 -6.92 18.39
CA VAL A 182 3.85 -8.34 18.12
C VAL A 182 3.48 -9.19 19.34
N LEU A 183 3.94 -8.81 20.53
CA LEU A 183 3.64 -9.53 21.77
C LEU A 183 2.14 -9.65 22.06
N ARG A 184 1.36 -8.61 21.78
CA ARG A 184 -0.11 -8.66 21.94
C ARG A 184 -0.77 -9.58 20.93
N ALA A 185 -0.28 -9.60 19.69
CA ALA A 185 -0.82 -10.44 18.64
C ALA A 185 -0.55 -11.93 18.89
N ASP A 186 0.54 -12.31 19.56
CA ASP A 186 0.81 -13.71 19.93
C ASP A 186 -0.08 -14.22 21.07
N LEU A 187 -0.71 -13.31 21.83
CA LEU A 187 -1.63 -13.62 22.92
C LEU A 187 -3.11 -13.72 22.48
N SER A 188 -3.42 -13.38 21.22
CA SER A 188 -4.78 -13.38 20.64
C SER A 188 -4.97 -14.50 19.62
#